data_AF-X1BVM9-F1
#
_entry.id   AF-X1BVM9-F1
#
_cell.length_a   1.000
_cell.length_b   1.000
_cell.length_c   1.000
_cell.angle_alpha   90.00
_cell.angle_beta   90.00
_cell.angle_gamma   90.00
#
_symmetry.space_group_name_H-M   'P 1'
#
loop_
_entity.id
_entity.type
_entity.pdbx_description
1 polymer ?
#
loop_
_entity_poly.entity_id
_entity_poly.type
_entity_poly.pdbx_seq_one_letter_code
_entity_poly.pdbx_strand_id
1 'polypeptide(L)'
;MKDNRLCDNCLGRQFALVGFGLTNKERGHILKDAIILELYNKIPDDKEAVSINQNIAKMGNVLAQQSMQRKECEIDLTSADDSVCELCEGLFDKLSIYVKPAVSKLENEDYQSFIIGAKIPPEILEKEDNIRAKYNITTGESMKSEFTREIGKLIMNQTNKKPDFELPDITIIIDLSNQTITLQKRSLFIYGRYNKFIRTIPQTRWPCYDCNGKGCIRCNYTGKRYMESVEELIAEPILEITGGSGSRFHGAGREDID
;
A
#
# COMPACT_ATOMS: atom_id res chain seq x y z
N MET A 1 8.83 10.47 22.97
CA MET A 1 9.42 10.73 21.63
C MET A 1 10.00 12.14 21.53
N LYS A 2 10.48 12.71 22.64
CA LYS A 2 10.95 14.10 22.71
C LYS A 2 12.28 14.32 21.99
N ASP A 3 13.07 13.25 21.86
CA ASP A 3 14.40 13.27 21.25
C ASP A 3 14.39 13.02 19.74
N ASN A 4 13.22 12.71 19.16
CA ASN A 4 13.11 12.30 17.75
C ASN A 4 12.52 13.41 16.89
N ARG A 5 13.13 13.66 15.73
CA ARG A 5 12.56 14.52 14.68
C ARG A 5 11.53 13.75 13.88
N LEU A 6 10.26 13.90 14.25
CA LEU A 6 9.14 13.23 13.60
C LEU A 6 8.26 14.23 12.84
N CYS A 7 7.82 13.87 11.63
CA CYS A 7 6.76 14.62 10.93
C CYS A 7 5.42 14.47 11.64
N ASP A 8 4.45 15.31 11.25
CA ASP A 8 3.13 15.37 11.90
C ASP A 8 2.37 14.04 11.81
N ASN A 9 2.30 13.42 10.62
CA ASN A 9 1.73 12.08 10.46
C ASN A 9 2.42 11.05 11.36
N CYS A 10 3.75 11.13 11.44
CA CYS A 10 4.52 10.17 12.21
C CYS A 10 4.27 10.30 13.71
N LEU A 11 4.33 11.52 14.25
CA LEU A 11 4.04 11.76 15.65
C LEU A 11 2.59 11.39 15.99
N GLY A 12 1.64 11.87 15.19
CA GLY A 12 0.22 11.67 15.49
C GLY A 12 -0.22 10.22 15.40
N ARG A 13 0.28 9.43 14.44
CA ARG A 13 -0.12 8.01 14.36
C ARG A 13 0.26 7.21 15.59
N GLN A 14 1.29 7.62 16.35
CA GLN A 14 1.65 6.94 17.59
C GLN A 14 0.61 7.11 18.71
N PHE A 15 -0.35 8.02 18.53
CA PHE A 15 -1.47 8.27 19.43
C PHE A 15 -2.82 8.10 18.72
N ALA A 16 -2.87 7.31 17.66
CA ALA A 16 -4.07 7.14 16.83
C ALA A 16 -5.29 6.64 17.61
N LEU A 17 -5.07 5.84 18.66
CA LEU A 17 -6.14 5.33 19.54
C LEU A 17 -6.56 6.28 20.67
N VAL A 18 -5.96 7.48 20.77
CA VAL A 18 -6.21 8.44 21.86
C VAL A 18 -6.88 9.69 21.33
N GLY A 19 -8.16 9.89 21.61
CA GLY A 19 -8.94 11.03 21.13
C GLY A 19 -9.32 10.88 19.65
N PHE A 20 -10.60 11.02 19.35
CA PHE A 20 -11.16 10.76 18.01
C PHE A 20 -11.52 12.06 17.28
N GLY A 21 -11.67 11.99 15.96
CA GLY A 21 -12.08 13.13 15.11
C GLY A 21 -10.94 13.95 14.50
N LEU A 22 -9.68 13.52 14.67
CA LEU A 22 -8.50 14.14 14.07
C LEU A 22 -7.82 13.15 13.12
N THR A 23 -7.31 13.64 12.00
CA THR A 23 -6.30 12.92 11.22
C THR A 23 -5.00 12.81 12.02
N ASN A 24 -4.16 11.82 11.70
CA ASN A 24 -2.86 11.69 12.36
C ASN A 24 -1.95 12.90 12.09
N LYS A 25 -2.05 13.54 10.91
CA LYS A 25 -1.36 14.80 10.63
C LYS A 25 -1.78 15.91 11.59
N GLU A 26 -3.08 16.19 11.71
CA GLU A 26 -3.59 17.22 12.63
C GLU A 26 -3.21 16.92 14.07
N ARG A 27 -3.36 15.66 14.50
CA ARG A 27 -2.98 15.23 15.84
C ARG A 27 -1.51 15.49 16.15
N GLY A 28 -0.61 15.12 15.23
CA GLY A 28 0.82 15.36 15.41
C GLY A 28 1.15 16.84 15.49
N HIS A 29 0.49 17.66 14.66
CA HIS A 29 0.65 19.11 14.68
C HIS A 29 0.23 19.71 16.04
N ILE A 30 -0.96 19.35 16.52
CA ILE A 30 -1.49 19.82 17.81
C ILE A 30 -0.59 19.39 18.97
N LEU A 31 -0.09 18.15 18.94
CA LEU A 31 0.82 17.64 19.98
C LEU A 31 2.13 18.45 20.01
N LYS A 32 2.69 18.80 18.86
CA LYS A 32 3.88 19.66 18.78
C LYS A 32 3.59 21.03 19.37
N ASP A 33 2.50 21.67 18.97
CA ASP A 33 2.12 23.00 19.45
C ASP A 33 1.91 23.01 20.97
N ALA A 34 1.24 21.99 21.50
CA ALA A 34 1.06 21.84 22.95
C ALA A 34 2.40 21.72 23.69
N ILE A 35 3.35 20.91 23.17
CA ILE A 35 4.69 20.77 23.76
C ILE A 35 5.45 22.09 23.71
N ILE A 36 5.39 22.83 22.60
CA ILE A 36 6.05 24.14 22.47
C ILE A 36 5.52 25.12 23.52
N LEU A 37 4.20 25.20 23.69
CA LEU A 37 3.57 26.07 24.68
C LEU A 37 3.96 25.69 26.11
N GLU A 38 3.99 24.38 26.44
CA GLU A 38 4.41 23.89 27.76
C GLU A 38 5.87 24.25 28.08
N LEU A 39 6.75 24.20 27.08
CA LEU A 39 8.19 24.41 27.23
C LEU A 39 8.62 25.87 27.03
N TYR A 40 7.74 26.76 26.60
CA TYR A 40 8.07 28.14 26.20
C TYR A 40 8.81 28.94 27.28
N ASN A 41 8.44 28.77 28.55
CA ASN A 41 9.08 29.48 29.66
C ASN A 41 10.37 28.82 30.15
N LYS A 42 10.68 27.60 29.69
CA LYS A 42 11.90 26.88 30.06
C LYS A 42 13.07 27.18 29.12
N ILE A 43 12.78 27.67 27.91
CA ILE A 43 13.82 28.13 26.98
C ILE A 43 14.18 29.62 27.27
N PRO A 44 15.47 30.02 27.19
CA PRO A 44 16.63 29.22 26.75
C PRO A 44 17.32 28.39 27.84
N ASP A 45 16.94 28.51 29.10
CA ASP A 45 17.73 28.02 30.24
C ASP A 45 17.81 26.48 30.34
N ASP A 46 16.75 25.79 29.94
CA ASP A 46 16.65 24.33 29.96
C ASP A 46 17.11 23.72 28.62
N LYS A 47 18.26 23.04 28.66
CA LYS A 47 18.87 22.39 27.49
C LYS A 47 17.96 21.33 26.85
N GLU A 48 17.20 20.59 27.65
CA GLU A 48 16.26 19.59 27.12
C GLU A 48 15.11 20.30 26.39
N ALA A 49 14.55 21.34 27.02
CA ALA A 49 13.49 22.13 26.41
C ALA A 49 13.92 22.80 25.09
N VAL A 50 15.16 23.30 25.03
CA VAL A 50 15.76 23.86 23.82
C VAL A 50 15.89 22.78 22.75
N SER A 51 16.44 21.61 23.08
CA SER A 51 16.63 20.51 22.13
C SER A 51 15.30 20.01 21.53
N ILE A 52 14.26 19.89 22.35
CA ILE A 52 12.92 19.50 21.88
C ILE A 52 12.36 20.54 20.91
N ASN A 53 12.41 21.83 21.28
CA ASN A 53 11.94 22.91 20.40
C ASN A 53 12.74 22.95 19.09
N GLN A 54 14.06 22.74 19.14
CA GLN A 54 14.91 22.64 17.95
C GLN A 54 14.44 21.51 17.03
N ASN A 55 14.23 20.30 17.55
CA ASN A 55 13.76 19.17 16.75
C ASN A 55 12.40 19.44 16.09
N ILE A 56 11.48 20.10 16.81
CA ILE A 56 10.16 20.45 16.28
C ILE A 56 10.26 21.57 15.22
N ALA A 57 11.10 22.59 15.46
CA ALA A 57 11.35 23.70 14.53
C ALA A 57 12.00 23.22 13.22
N LYS A 58 12.95 22.27 13.32
CA LYS A 58 13.62 21.61 12.18
C LYS A 58 12.64 20.86 11.28
N MET A 59 11.59 20.29 11.86
CA MET A 59 10.49 19.66 11.11
C MET A 59 9.49 20.66 10.51
N GLY A 60 9.80 21.95 10.48
CA GLY A 60 9.00 22.99 9.82
C GLY A 60 7.82 23.53 10.64
N ASN A 61 7.75 23.26 11.95
CA ASN A 61 6.69 23.83 12.79
C ASN A 61 6.94 25.33 13.04
N VAL A 62 6.02 26.15 12.57
CA VAL A 62 6.11 27.63 12.63
C VAL A 62 6.11 28.14 14.06
N LEU A 63 5.31 27.56 14.95
CA LEU A 63 5.21 28.01 16.33
C LEU A 63 6.54 27.79 17.08
N ALA A 64 7.21 26.66 16.87
CA ALA A 64 8.52 26.40 17.45
C ALA A 64 9.57 27.38 16.91
N GLN A 65 9.60 27.59 15.59
CA GLN A 65 10.54 28.53 14.96
C GLN A 65 10.39 29.95 15.53
N GLN A 66 9.15 30.44 15.63
CA GLN A 66 8.87 31.77 16.19
C GLN A 66 9.17 31.84 17.69
N SER A 67 8.85 30.79 18.45
CA SER A 67 9.13 30.73 19.89
C SER A 67 10.62 30.79 20.18
N MET A 68 11.41 30.01 19.43
CA MET A 68 12.86 30.00 19.53
C MET A 68 13.48 31.35 19.13
N GLN A 69 13.04 31.93 18.02
CA GLN A 69 13.52 33.24 17.58
C GLN A 69 13.24 34.34 18.62
N ARG A 70 12.04 34.36 19.22
CA ARG A 70 11.66 35.34 20.26
C ARG A 70 12.46 35.19 21.55
N LYS A 71 12.92 33.98 21.84
CA LYS A 71 13.71 33.64 23.01
C LYS A 71 15.22 33.73 22.74
N GLU A 72 15.60 34.25 21.58
CA GLU A 72 16.99 34.42 21.14
C GLU A 72 17.77 33.09 21.11
N CYS A 73 17.06 31.98 20.90
CA CYS A 73 17.67 30.67 20.68
C CYS A 73 18.02 30.50 19.21
N GLU A 74 19.27 30.15 18.90
CA GLU A 74 19.64 29.78 17.54
C GLU A 74 19.01 28.44 17.14
N ILE A 75 18.41 28.42 15.95
CA ILE A 75 17.97 27.19 15.30
C ILE A 75 19.11 26.76 14.39
N ASP A 76 19.82 25.71 14.79
CA ASP A 76 20.87 25.12 13.97
C ASP A 76 20.27 24.45 12.73
N LEU A 77 20.16 25.18 11.62
CA LEU A 77 19.68 24.67 10.33
C LEU A 77 20.82 24.24 9.40
N THR A 78 22.01 23.96 9.96
CA THR A 78 23.24 23.79 9.16
C THR A 78 23.25 22.56 8.24
N SER A 79 22.35 21.58 8.43
CA SER A 79 22.27 20.37 7.59
C SER A 79 20.89 20.16 6.98
N ALA A 80 20.84 19.81 5.69
CA ALA A 80 19.60 19.46 5.00
C ALA A 80 18.94 18.19 5.59
N ASP A 81 19.74 17.27 6.13
CA ASP A 81 19.28 16.03 6.78
C ASP A 81 18.49 16.28 8.06
N ASP A 82 18.67 17.43 8.71
CA ASP A 82 17.94 17.77 9.93
C ASP A 82 16.46 18.09 9.68
N SER A 83 16.08 18.35 8.43
CA SER A 83 14.68 18.61 8.04
C SER A 83 13.88 17.35 7.67
N VAL A 84 14.51 16.18 7.75
CA VAL A 84 13.89 14.91 7.37
C VAL A 84 13.39 14.16 8.59
N CYS A 85 12.20 13.58 8.49
CA CYS A 85 11.63 12.73 9.53
C CYS A 85 12.51 11.49 9.76
N GLU A 86 12.98 11.27 10.98
CA GLU A 86 13.84 10.14 11.35
C GLU A 86 13.18 8.77 11.13
N LEU A 87 11.85 8.75 11.06
CA LEU A 87 11.05 7.54 11.03
C LEU A 87 10.56 7.17 9.63
N CYS A 88 9.96 8.12 8.91
CA CYS A 88 9.43 7.86 7.57
C CYS A 88 10.26 8.46 6.44
N GLU A 89 11.33 9.19 6.74
CA GLU A 89 12.27 9.72 5.74
C GLU A 89 11.59 10.56 4.64
N GLY A 90 10.55 11.33 5.03
CA GLY A 90 9.79 12.17 4.11
C GLY A 90 8.76 11.43 3.24
N LEU A 91 8.44 10.16 3.55
CA LEU A 91 7.43 9.37 2.83
C LEU A 91 6.09 10.10 2.67
N PHE A 92 5.59 10.73 3.74
CA PHE A 92 4.30 11.44 3.73
C PHE A 92 4.33 12.77 2.97
N ASP A 93 5.50 13.34 2.72
CA ASP A 93 5.64 14.56 1.92
C ASP A 93 5.63 14.25 0.42
N LYS A 94 5.94 12.99 0.06
CA LYS A 94 6.15 12.53 -1.32
C LYS A 94 5.07 11.55 -1.81
N LEU A 95 3.89 11.55 -1.20
CA LEU A 95 2.79 10.64 -1.59
C LEU A 95 2.40 10.76 -3.08
N SER A 96 2.50 11.97 -3.64
CA SER A 96 2.16 12.25 -5.05
C SER A 96 2.99 11.45 -6.05
N ILE A 97 4.21 11.03 -5.68
CA ILE A 97 5.09 10.19 -6.50
C ILE A 97 4.46 8.81 -6.74
N TYR A 98 3.67 8.30 -5.79
CA TYR A 98 2.99 7.01 -5.91
C TYR A 98 1.58 7.15 -6.48
N VAL A 99 0.88 8.24 -6.15
CA VAL A 99 -0.50 8.47 -6.63
C VAL A 99 -0.54 8.64 -8.15
N LYS A 100 0.33 9.47 -8.73
CA LYS A 100 0.27 9.77 -10.17
C LYS A 100 0.44 8.51 -11.05
N PRO A 101 1.46 7.66 -10.84
CA PRO A 101 1.61 6.46 -11.66
C PRO A 101 0.54 5.41 -11.36
N ALA A 102 0.03 5.34 -10.12
CA ALA A 102 -1.09 4.46 -9.80
C ALA A 102 -2.35 4.84 -10.59
N VAL A 103 -2.72 6.12 -10.59
CA VAL A 103 -3.88 6.62 -11.35
C VAL A 103 -3.71 6.41 -12.84
N SER A 104 -2.54 6.71 -13.40
CA SER A 104 -2.27 6.46 -14.83
C SER A 104 -2.41 4.98 -15.22
N LYS A 105 -2.06 4.04 -14.34
CA LYS A 105 -2.30 2.61 -14.60
C LYS A 105 -3.78 2.25 -14.55
N LEU A 106 -4.55 2.86 -13.65
CA LEU A 106 -5.99 2.61 -13.51
C LEU A 106 -6.83 3.16 -14.68
N GLU A 107 -6.37 4.20 -15.38
CA GLU A 107 -7.09 4.78 -16.54
C GLU A 107 -7.34 3.76 -17.66
N ASN A 108 -6.51 2.72 -17.76
CA ASN A 108 -6.62 1.67 -18.78
C ASN A 108 -7.44 0.46 -18.30
N GLU A 109 -8.11 0.55 -17.16
CA GLU A 109 -8.78 -0.57 -16.51
C GLU A 109 -10.27 -0.33 -16.33
N ASP A 110 -11.07 -1.38 -16.48
CA ASP A 110 -12.50 -1.36 -16.13
C ASP A 110 -12.69 -1.86 -14.70
N TYR A 111 -13.07 -0.96 -13.80
CA TYR A 111 -13.26 -1.25 -12.38
C TYR A 111 -14.22 -0.25 -11.73
N GLN A 112 -14.86 -0.66 -10.63
CA GLN A 112 -15.71 0.19 -9.80
C GLN A 112 -15.13 0.42 -8.41
N SER A 113 -14.41 -0.58 -7.88
CA SER A 113 -13.81 -0.52 -6.56
C SER A 113 -12.33 -0.89 -6.54
N PHE A 114 -11.62 -0.41 -5.53
CA PHE A 114 -10.21 -0.73 -5.34
C PHE A 114 -9.80 -0.82 -3.87
N ILE A 115 -8.64 -1.38 -3.58
CA ILE A 115 -7.94 -1.19 -2.30
C ILE A 115 -6.47 -0.90 -2.52
N ILE A 116 -5.83 -0.31 -1.51
CA ILE A 116 -4.40 -0.06 -1.50
C ILE A 116 -3.71 -1.08 -0.60
N GLY A 117 -2.81 -1.86 -1.18
CA GLY A 117 -1.80 -2.63 -0.49
C GLY A 117 -0.47 -1.89 -0.50
N ALA A 118 0.31 -2.06 0.56
CA ALA A 118 1.66 -1.52 0.63
C ALA A 118 2.65 -2.53 1.21
N LYS A 119 3.86 -2.56 0.66
CA LYS A 119 5.03 -3.20 1.26
C LYS A 119 5.97 -2.10 1.75
N ILE A 120 6.06 -1.98 3.07
CA ILE A 120 6.91 -1.00 3.74
C ILE A 120 8.33 -1.59 3.89
N PRO A 121 9.40 -0.79 3.67
CA PRO A 121 10.76 -1.27 3.87
C PRO A 121 10.97 -1.75 5.32
N PRO A 122 11.66 -2.88 5.53
CA PRO A 122 11.91 -3.40 6.88
C PRO A 122 12.56 -2.37 7.82
N GLU A 123 13.49 -1.57 7.30
CA GLU A 123 14.18 -0.51 8.06
C GLU A 123 13.22 0.49 8.70
N ILE A 124 12.13 0.88 8.01
CA ILE A 124 11.12 1.79 8.55
C ILE A 124 10.29 1.10 9.65
N LEU A 125 10.00 -0.19 9.47
CA LEU A 125 9.26 -0.98 10.47
C LEU A 125 10.09 -1.18 11.74
N GLU A 126 11.37 -1.51 11.61
CA GLU A 126 12.30 -1.64 12.72
C GLU A 126 12.46 -0.32 13.49
N LYS A 127 12.57 0.81 12.78
CA LYS A 127 12.57 2.15 13.40
C LYS A 127 11.27 2.42 14.17
N GLU A 128 10.12 2.06 13.61
CA GLU A 128 8.82 2.21 14.26
C GLU A 128 8.75 1.39 15.55
N ASP A 129 9.16 0.13 15.51
CA ASP A 129 9.14 -0.78 16.66
C ASP A 129 10.11 -0.32 17.76
N ASN A 130 11.31 0.12 17.38
CA ASN A 130 12.29 0.67 18.32
C ASN A 130 11.75 1.92 19.06
N ILE A 131 11.09 2.82 18.33
CA ILE A 131 10.48 4.02 18.93
C ILE A 131 9.34 3.61 19.86
N ARG A 132 8.47 2.68 19.44
CA ARG A 132 7.36 2.22 20.28
C ARG A 132 7.85 1.54 21.55
N ALA A 133 8.87 0.69 21.46
CA ALA A 133 9.47 0.04 22.61
C ALA A 133 10.12 1.05 23.57
N LYS A 134 10.92 1.99 23.05
CA LYS A 134 11.60 3.03 23.86
C LYS A 134 10.61 3.83 24.71
N TYR A 135 9.43 4.12 24.18
CA TYR A 135 8.43 4.97 24.84
C TYR A 135 7.17 4.22 25.31
N ASN A 136 7.19 2.88 25.33
CA ASN A 136 6.06 2.02 25.71
C ASN A 136 4.72 2.38 25.03
N ILE A 137 4.76 2.62 23.71
CA ILE A 137 3.60 3.06 22.93
C ILE A 137 2.77 1.84 22.51
N THR A 138 1.53 1.78 22.98
CA THR A 138 0.55 0.74 22.62
C THR A 138 -0.64 1.28 21.83
N THR A 139 -0.69 2.60 21.64
CA THR A 139 -1.82 3.32 21.04
C THR A 139 -1.59 3.70 19.57
N GLY A 140 -0.49 3.21 18.98
CA GLY A 140 -0.03 3.60 17.67
C GLY A 140 -0.70 2.85 16.51
N GLU A 141 -1.03 3.55 15.44
CA GLU A 141 -1.37 2.99 14.14
C GLU A 141 -0.10 2.69 13.32
N SER A 142 -0.08 1.56 12.63
CA SER A 142 1.09 1.13 11.83
C SER A 142 1.40 2.10 10.68
N MET A 143 2.68 2.19 10.30
CA MET A 143 3.10 2.91 9.10
C MET A 143 2.32 2.49 7.85
N LYS A 144 2.08 1.18 7.71
CA LYS A 144 1.35 0.60 6.57
C LYS A 144 -0.09 1.14 6.51
N SER A 145 -0.81 1.11 7.62
CA SER A 145 -2.22 1.53 7.68
C SER A 145 -2.39 3.03 7.38
N GLU A 146 -1.53 3.87 7.96
CA GLU A 146 -1.52 5.31 7.68
C GLU A 146 -1.22 5.57 6.20
N PHE A 147 -0.17 4.95 5.66
CA PHE A 147 0.24 5.12 4.27
C PHE A 147 -0.85 4.69 3.28
N THR A 148 -1.44 3.51 3.45
CA THR A 148 -2.50 3.02 2.54
C THR A 148 -3.75 3.86 2.63
N ARG A 149 -4.11 4.37 3.82
CA ARG A 149 -5.25 5.27 4.02
C ARG A 149 -5.06 6.60 3.30
N GLU A 150 -3.91 7.25 3.48
CA GLU A 150 -3.64 8.55 2.86
C GLU A 150 -3.53 8.46 1.33
N ILE A 151 -2.86 7.42 0.81
CA ILE A 151 -2.84 7.15 -0.64
C ILE A 151 -4.25 6.86 -1.17
N GLY A 152 -5.04 6.06 -0.45
CA GLY A 152 -6.41 5.70 -0.84
C GLY A 152 -7.31 6.92 -0.98
N LYS A 153 -7.24 7.87 -0.03
CA LYS A 153 -7.97 9.16 -0.11
C LYS A 153 -7.59 9.95 -1.36
N LEU A 154 -6.29 10.05 -1.67
CA LEU A 154 -5.81 10.80 -2.82
C LEU A 154 -6.25 10.17 -4.15
N ILE A 155 -6.16 8.85 -4.28
CA ILE A 155 -6.62 8.11 -5.48
C ILE A 155 -8.14 8.19 -5.63
N MET A 156 -8.89 8.07 -4.54
CA MET A 156 -10.35 8.22 -4.53
C MET A 156 -10.76 9.61 -5.04
N ASN A 157 -10.09 10.67 -4.59
CA ASN A 157 -10.38 12.03 -5.04
C ASN A 157 -10.08 12.25 -6.54
N GLN A 158 -9.07 11.57 -7.10
CA GLN A 158 -8.71 11.71 -8.52
C GLN A 158 -9.55 10.84 -9.45
N THR A 159 -9.94 9.64 -9.01
CA THR A 159 -10.65 8.65 -9.85
C THR A 159 -12.17 8.67 -9.63
N ASN A 160 -12.64 9.24 -8.52
CA ASN A 160 -14.02 9.17 -8.04
C ASN A 160 -14.55 7.73 -7.84
N LYS A 161 -13.64 6.74 -7.74
CA LYS A 161 -13.93 5.34 -7.44
C LYS A 161 -13.84 5.10 -5.95
N LYS A 162 -14.63 4.17 -5.41
CA LYS A 162 -14.72 3.94 -3.96
C LYS A 162 -13.90 2.72 -3.53
N PRO A 163 -13.31 2.73 -2.33
CA PRO A 163 -12.69 1.53 -1.81
C PRO A 163 -13.73 0.48 -1.39
N ASP A 164 -13.42 -0.79 -1.64
CA ASP A 164 -14.19 -1.95 -1.15
C ASP A 164 -13.22 -2.91 -0.45
N PHE A 165 -13.34 -3.03 0.87
CA PHE A 165 -12.41 -3.81 1.69
C PHE A 165 -12.71 -5.31 1.71
N GLU A 166 -13.87 -5.73 1.20
CA GLU A 166 -14.27 -7.14 1.17
C GLU A 166 -14.05 -7.75 -0.21
N LEU A 167 -14.51 -7.05 -1.26
CA LEU A 167 -14.56 -7.57 -2.63
C LEU A 167 -14.11 -6.52 -3.67
N PRO A 168 -12.87 -6.01 -3.58
CA PRO A 168 -12.35 -5.04 -4.54
C PRO A 168 -12.19 -5.63 -5.94
N ASP A 169 -12.44 -4.83 -6.97
CA ASP A 169 -12.11 -5.20 -8.35
C ASP A 169 -10.60 -5.19 -8.58
N ILE A 170 -9.90 -4.18 -8.03
CA ILE A 170 -8.46 -4.02 -8.17
C ILE A 170 -7.78 -3.80 -6.82
N THR A 171 -6.75 -4.59 -6.52
CA THR A 171 -5.81 -4.29 -5.44
C THR A 171 -4.57 -3.63 -5.99
N ILE A 172 -4.33 -2.38 -5.60
CA ILE A 172 -3.16 -1.60 -6.00
C ILE A 172 -2.05 -1.87 -4.98
N ILE A 173 -1.01 -2.59 -5.37
CA ILE A 173 0.11 -2.94 -4.50
C ILE A 173 1.27 -1.99 -4.78
N ILE A 174 1.60 -1.16 -3.78
CA ILE A 174 2.75 -0.25 -3.83
C ILE A 174 3.89 -0.86 -3.03
N ASP A 175 4.99 -1.18 -3.71
CA ASP A 175 6.21 -1.68 -3.11
C ASP A 175 7.20 -0.53 -2.96
N LEU A 176 7.36 -0.02 -1.73
CA LEU A 176 8.22 1.13 -1.44
C LEU A 176 9.70 0.75 -1.59
N SER A 177 10.07 -0.49 -1.29
CA SER A 177 11.45 -0.99 -1.39
C SER A 177 11.90 -1.07 -2.85
N ASN A 178 11.05 -1.63 -3.71
CA ASN A 178 11.36 -1.81 -5.13
C ASN A 178 10.87 -0.64 -6.01
N GLN A 179 10.20 0.35 -5.43
CA GLN A 179 9.57 1.47 -6.13
C GLN A 179 8.64 1.01 -7.28
N THR A 180 7.89 -0.06 -7.04
CA THR A 180 7.00 -0.64 -8.06
C THR A 180 5.53 -0.50 -7.65
N ILE A 181 4.66 -0.40 -8.65
CA ILE A 181 3.21 -0.38 -8.47
C ILE A 181 2.61 -1.48 -9.33
N THR A 182 1.89 -2.40 -8.72
CA THR A 182 1.27 -3.55 -9.40
C THR A 182 -0.23 -3.51 -9.19
N LEU A 183 -0.99 -3.74 -10.27
CA LEU A 183 -2.44 -3.90 -10.19
C LEU A 183 -2.76 -5.39 -10.16
N GLN A 184 -3.34 -5.86 -9.05
CA GLN A 184 -3.88 -7.20 -8.95
C GLN A 184 -5.39 -7.13 -9.19
N LYS A 185 -5.83 -7.61 -10.35
CA LYS A 185 -7.25 -7.65 -10.73
C LYS A 185 -7.91 -8.89 -10.15
N ARG A 186 -9.12 -8.74 -9.60
CA ARG A 186 -9.92 -9.83 -9.07
C ARG A 186 -10.35 -10.77 -10.20
N SER A 187 -10.20 -12.08 -9.99
CA SER A 187 -10.66 -13.09 -10.95
C SER A 187 -12.18 -13.07 -11.09
N LEU A 188 -12.67 -13.22 -12.32
CA LEU A 188 -14.08 -13.43 -12.58
C LEU A 188 -14.46 -14.88 -12.32
N PHE A 189 -15.57 -15.09 -11.62
CA PHE A 189 -16.15 -16.41 -11.39
C PHE A 189 -17.42 -16.54 -12.22
N ILE A 190 -17.39 -17.45 -13.18
CA ILE A 190 -18.51 -17.73 -14.06
C ILE A 190 -19.02 -19.13 -13.75
N TYR A 191 -20.30 -19.23 -13.43
CA TYR A 191 -20.97 -20.50 -13.15
C TYR A 191 -22.00 -20.79 -14.24
N GLY A 192 -22.08 -22.06 -14.65
CA GLY A 192 -23.01 -22.50 -15.67
C GLY A 192 -23.09 -24.01 -15.75
N ARG A 193 -23.73 -24.49 -16.81
CA ARG A 193 -23.80 -25.92 -17.17
C ARG A 193 -23.39 -26.06 -18.63
N TYR A 194 -22.72 -27.15 -18.94
CA TYR A 194 -22.37 -27.51 -20.31
C TYR A 194 -22.99 -28.86 -20.66
N ASN A 195 -23.26 -29.07 -21.95
CA ASN A 195 -23.60 -30.36 -22.50
C ASN A 195 -22.44 -30.81 -23.40
N LYS A 196 -21.84 -31.97 -23.09
CA LYS A 196 -20.80 -32.57 -23.91
C LYS A 196 -21.44 -33.58 -24.86
N PHE A 197 -21.52 -33.25 -26.14
CA PHE A 197 -22.11 -34.13 -27.17
C PHE A 197 -21.09 -35.04 -27.86
N ILE A 198 -19.80 -34.78 -27.67
CA ILE A 198 -18.69 -35.48 -28.35
C ILE A 198 -17.92 -36.31 -27.33
N ARG A 199 -17.66 -37.58 -27.64
CA ARG A 199 -16.97 -38.57 -26.79
C ARG A 199 -15.44 -38.61 -26.94
N THR A 200 -14.86 -37.68 -27.71
CA THR A 200 -13.43 -37.69 -28.04
C THR A 200 -12.63 -36.60 -27.34
N ILE A 201 -13.30 -35.73 -26.57
CA ILE A 201 -12.66 -34.62 -25.86
C ILE A 201 -12.71 -34.85 -24.34
N PRO A 202 -11.63 -34.58 -23.60
CA PRO A 202 -11.63 -34.60 -22.14
C PRO A 202 -12.38 -33.39 -21.54
N GLN A 203 -12.75 -33.51 -20.27
CA GLN A 203 -13.34 -32.40 -19.50
C GLN A 203 -12.33 -31.25 -19.31
N THR A 204 -11.12 -31.57 -18.85
CA THR A 204 -10.05 -30.58 -18.59
C THR A 204 -8.93 -30.68 -19.62
N ARG A 205 -8.08 -29.66 -19.70
CA ARG A 205 -6.88 -29.70 -20.56
C ARG A 205 -5.92 -30.80 -20.11
N TRP A 206 -5.41 -31.60 -21.06
CA TRP A 206 -4.43 -32.67 -20.79
C TRP A 206 -3.06 -32.32 -21.41
N PRO A 207 -2.06 -31.93 -20.60
CA PRO A 207 -0.72 -31.65 -21.10
C PRO A 207 -0.03 -32.93 -21.60
N CYS A 208 0.77 -32.80 -22.64
CA CYS A 208 1.63 -33.89 -23.14
C CYS A 208 2.61 -34.34 -22.05
N TYR A 209 2.66 -35.64 -21.77
CA TYR A 209 3.52 -36.20 -20.72
C TYR A 209 5.02 -36.04 -20.99
N ASP A 210 5.43 -36.07 -22.26
CA ASP A 210 6.85 -35.98 -22.62
C ASP A 210 7.43 -34.59 -22.42
N CYS A 211 6.61 -33.54 -22.57
CA CYS A 211 7.07 -32.14 -22.52
C CYS A 211 6.39 -31.30 -21.43
N ASN A 212 5.47 -31.88 -20.66
CA ASN A 212 4.69 -31.20 -19.63
C ASN A 212 4.05 -29.90 -20.13
N GLY A 213 3.45 -29.92 -21.32
CA GLY A 213 2.77 -28.74 -21.86
C GLY A 213 3.62 -27.78 -22.69
N LYS A 214 4.96 -27.96 -22.76
CA LYS A 214 5.87 -27.04 -23.46
C LYS A 214 5.82 -27.14 -25.00
N GLY A 215 5.40 -28.27 -25.53
CA GLY A 215 5.49 -28.61 -26.95
C GLY A 215 6.75 -29.41 -27.28
N CYS A 216 6.59 -30.52 -27.99
CA CYS A 216 7.67 -31.35 -28.50
C CYS A 216 7.24 -32.08 -29.77
N ILE A 217 8.18 -32.74 -30.44
CA ILE A 217 7.90 -33.47 -31.69
C ILE A 217 6.83 -34.56 -31.52
N ARG A 218 6.70 -35.18 -30.34
CA ARG A 218 5.70 -36.23 -30.06
C ARG A 218 4.26 -35.70 -30.03
N CYS A 219 4.05 -34.44 -29.64
CA CYS A 219 2.74 -33.81 -29.63
C CYS A 219 2.57 -32.80 -30.77
N ASN A 220 3.38 -32.90 -31.82
CA ASN A 220 3.42 -31.94 -32.93
C ASN A 220 3.54 -30.49 -32.44
N TYR A 221 4.35 -30.25 -31.41
CA TYR A 221 4.60 -28.95 -30.79
C TYR A 221 3.40 -28.25 -30.13
N THR A 222 2.26 -28.94 -30.01
CA THR A 222 1.05 -28.38 -29.36
C THR A 222 1.16 -28.31 -27.85
N GLY A 223 1.98 -29.17 -27.25
CA GLY A 223 2.07 -29.35 -25.80
C GLY A 223 0.87 -30.11 -25.21
N LYS A 224 -0.09 -30.58 -26.02
CA LYS A 224 -1.33 -31.21 -25.55
C LYS A 224 -1.40 -32.69 -25.95
N ARG A 225 -2.19 -33.49 -25.22
CA ARG A 225 -2.55 -34.88 -25.62
C ARG A 225 -3.81 -34.92 -26.49
N TYR A 226 -4.77 -34.08 -26.14
CA TYR A 226 -6.00 -33.82 -26.90
C TYR A 226 -5.98 -32.36 -27.33
N MET A 227 -6.39 -32.07 -28.57
CA MET A 227 -6.33 -30.70 -29.11
C MET A 227 -7.26 -29.74 -28.38
N GLU A 228 -8.43 -30.25 -27.98
CA GLU A 228 -9.52 -29.51 -27.36
C GLU A 228 -9.96 -30.21 -26.06
N SER A 229 -10.55 -29.44 -25.16
CA SER A 229 -11.22 -29.91 -23.96
C SER A 229 -12.45 -29.05 -23.68
N VAL A 230 -13.39 -29.55 -22.88
CA VAL A 230 -14.57 -28.76 -22.47
C VAL A 230 -14.14 -27.46 -21.78
N GLU A 231 -13.15 -27.54 -20.89
CA GLU A 231 -12.52 -26.38 -20.24
C GLU A 231 -12.04 -25.33 -21.25
N GLU A 232 -11.28 -25.73 -22.26
CA GLU A 232 -10.71 -24.80 -23.25
C GLU A 232 -11.79 -24.18 -24.13
N LEU A 233 -12.76 -24.98 -24.61
CA LEU A 233 -13.87 -24.49 -25.43
C LEU A 233 -14.76 -23.48 -24.70
N ILE A 234 -14.91 -23.61 -23.38
CA ILE A 234 -15.65 -22.64 -22.56
C ILE A 234 -14.77 -21.43 -22.24
N ALA A 235 -13.51 -21.63 -21.89
CA ALA A 235 -12.63 -20.58 -21.41
C ALA A 235 -12.15 -19.62 -22.50
N GLU A 236 -11.81 -20.13 -23.70
CA GLU A 236 -11.27 -19.32 -24.80
C GLU A 236 -12.13 -18.08 -25.14
N PRO A 237 -13.44 -18.20 -25.45
CA PRO A 237 -14.26 -17.02 -25.76
C PRO A 237 -14.39 -16.06 -24.57
N ILE A 238 -14.39 -16.58 -23.34
CA ILE A 238 -14.45 -15.75 -22.14
C ILE A 238 -13.16 -14.94 -21.99
N LEU A 239 -12.00 -15.57 -22.16
CA LEU A 239 -10.70 -14.90 -22.05
C LEU A 239 -10.52 -13.85 -23.15
N GLU A 240 -10.99 -14.12 -24.37
CA GLU A 240 -10.99 -13.16 -25.47
C GLU A 240 -11.81 -11.91 -25.15
N ILE A 241 -13.02 -12.09 -24.59
CA ILE A 241 -13.92 -10.98 -24.23
C ILE A 241 -13.40 -10.21 -23.01
N THR A 242 -12.86 -10.91 -22.01
CA THR A 242 -12.48 -10.32 -20.71
C THR A 242 -11.03 -9.83 -20.66
N GLY A 243 -10.18 -10.20 -21.62
CA GLY A 243 -8.74 -9.97 -21.57
C GLY A 243 -8.03 -10.71 -20.43
N GLY A 244 -8.64 -11.79 -19.91
CA GLY A 244 -8.05 -12.59 -18.84
C GLY A 244 -6.76 -13.29 -19.26
N SER A 245 -5.80 -13.43 -18.33
CA SER A 245 -4.50 -14.08 -18.60
C SER A 245 -4.52 -15.61 -18.49
N GLY A 246 -5.62 -16.18 -17.98
CA GLY A 246 -5.79 -17.62 -17.83
C GLY A 246 -7.08 -17.97 -17.11
N SER A 247 -7.42 -19.25 -17.12
CA SER A 247 -8.64 -19.80 -16.53
C SER A 247 -8.32 -20.92 -15.53
N ARG A 248 -9.28 -21.21 -14.65
CA ARG A 248 -9.30 -22.41 -13.82
C ARG A 248 -10.69 -23.02 -13.85
N PHE A 249 -10.82 -24.19 -14.46
CA PHE A 249 -12.10 -24.88 -14.54
C PHE A 249 -12.37 -25.78 -13.34
N HIS A 250 -13.57 -25.71 -12.79
CA HIS A 250 -14.06 -26.60 -11.73
C HIS A 250 -15.40 -27.20 -12.14
N GLY A 251 -15.43 -28.53 -12.33
CA GLY A 251 -16.65 -29.29 -12.57
C GLY A 251 -17.24 -29.86 -11.27
N ALA A 252 -18.58 -29.88 -11.17
CA ALA A 252 -19.29 -30.60 -10.11
C ALA A 252 -19.29 -32.11 -10.40
N GLY A 253 -18.11 -32.73 -10.29
CA GLY A 253 -17.85 -34.10 -10.76
C GLY A 253 -16.97 -34.12 -12.01
N ARG A 254 -16.54 -35.32 -12.40
CA ARG A 254 -15.77 -35.56 -13.63
C ARG A 254 -16.40 -36.69 -14.42
N GLU A 255 -16.59 -36.47 -15.70
CA GLU A 255 -16.89 -37.51 -16.67
C GLU A 255 -15.60 -38.05 -17.30
N ASP A 256 -15.65 -39.33 -17.69
CA ASP A 256 -14.61 -39.90 -18.53
C ASP A 256 -14.66 -39.30 -19.95
N ILE A 257 -13.67 -39.64 -20.76
CA ILE A 257 -13.61 -39.12 -22.13
C ILE A 257 -14.78 -39.68 -22.96
N ASP A 258 -15.15 -40.95 -22.73
CA ASP A 258 -16.06 -41.81 -23.50
C ASP A 258 -17.55 -41.78 -23.11
#